data_AF-A0A5B8LS31-F1
#
_entry.id   AF-A0A5B8LS31-F1
#
_cell.length_a   1.000
_cell.length_b   1.000
_cell.length_c   1.000
_cell.angle_alpha   90.00
_cell.angle_beta   90.00
_cell.angle_gamma   90.00
#
_symmetry.space_group_name_H-M   'P 1'
#
loop_
_entity.id
_entity.type
_entity.pdbx_description
1 polymer ?
#
loop_
_entity_poly.entity_id
_entity_poly.type
_entity_poly.pdbx_seq_one_letter_code
_entity_poly.pdbx_strand_id
1 'polypeptide(L)' 'MTLPIDPARRSPKGDHNRRIALGLELEQFAVEAGVELEALRQYELTSPDQDFDLAVADRVGRALERLEAHPPPSQRVVT' A
#
# COMPACT_ATOMS: atom_id res chain seq x y z
N MET A 1 -2.51 -10.30 18.21
CA MET A 1 -2.43 -8.87 17.89
C MET A 1 -1.06 -8.65 17.26
N THR A 2 -1.01 -8.49 15.94
CA THR A 2 0.20 -8.01 15.27
C THR A 2 0.37 -6.54 15.61
N LEU A 3 1.50 -6.18 16.23
CA LEU A 3 1.86 -4.78 16.44
C LEU A 3 1.89 -4.08 15.08
N PRO A 4 1.43 -2.80 14.96
CA PRO A 4 1.54 -2.08 13.71
C PRO A 4 3.01 -2.05 13.27
N ILE A 5 3.25 -2.44 12.02
CA ILE A 5 4.59 -2.43 11.44
C ILE A 5 5.08 -0.97 11.48
N ASP A 6 6.26 -0.76 12.06
CA ASP A 6 6.96 0.52 12.03
C ASP A 6 7.02 1.02 10.57
N PRO A 7 6.43 2.20 10.25
CA PRO A 7 6.41 2.72 8.89
C PRO A 7 7.81 2.83 8.26
N ALA A 8 8.85 3.10 9.06
CA ALA A 8 10.22 3.20 8.59
C ALA A 8 10.83 1.85 8.18
N ARG A 9 10.20 0.73 8.57
CA ARG A 9 10.62 -0.63 8.23
C ARG A 9 9.83 -1.22 7.06
N ARG A 10 8.96 -0.43 6.43
CA ARG A 10 8.21 -0.88 5.26
C ARG A 10 9.09 -0.98 4.03
N SER A 11 8.68 -1.85 3.12
CA SER A 11 9.30 -2.01 1.81
C SER A 11 8.32 -1.48 0.77
N PRO A 12 8.59 -0.31 0.14
CA PRO A 12 7.66 0.24 -0.85
C PRO A 12 7.39 -0.73 -2.00
N LYS A 13 8.42 -1.46 -2.45
CA LYS A 13 8.25 -2.51 -3.47
C LYS A 13 7.44 -3.70 -2.95
N GLY A 14 7.59 -4.08 -1.69
CA GLY A 14 6.78 -5.12 -1.05
C GLY A 14 5.31 -4.73 -0.98
N ASP A 15 5.02 -3.51 -0.56
CA ASP A 15 3.66 -2.97 -0.47
C ASP A 15 3.01 -2.82 -1.87
N HIS A 16 3.77 -2.38 -2.87
CA HIS A 16 3.33 -2.39 -4.28
C HIS A 16 2.90 -3.79 -4.76
N ASN A 17 3.70 -4.82 -4.45
CA ASN A 17 3.37 -6.20 -4.84
C ASN A 17 2.11 -6.70 -4.12
N ARG A 18 1.92 -6.32 -2.84
CA ARG A 18 0.70 -6.65 -2.09
C ARG A 18 -0.54 -6.00 -2.71
N ARG A 19 -0.45 -4.74 -3.14
CA ARG A 19 -1.54 -4.08 -3.89
C ARG A 19 -1.88 -4.83 -5.18
N ILE A 20 -0.88 -5.22 -5.97
CA ILE A 20 -1.10 -6.02 -7.20
C ILE A 20 -1.77 -7.36 -6.87
N ALA A 21 -1.36 -8.04 -5.80
CA ALA A 21 -1.97 -9.30 -5.37
C ALA A 21 -3.44 -9.14 -4.93
N LEU A 22 -3.81 -7.96 -4.42
CA LEU A 22 -5.20 -7.58 -4.14
C LEU A 22 -5.99 -7.22 -5.41
N GLY A 23 -5.35 -7.19 -6.59
CA GLY A 23 -5.99 -6.85 -7.86
C GLY A 23 -6.54 -5.41 -7.89
N LEU A 24 -5.94 -4.51 -7.12
CA LEU A 24 -6.35 -3.11 -7.03
C LEU A 24 -5.47 -2.22 -7.92
N GLU A 25 -6.13 -1.43 -8.75
CA GLU A 25 -5.47 -0.37 -9.51
C GLU A 25 -4.96 0.74 -8.58
N LEU A 26 -4.00 1.52 -9.08
CA LEU A 26 -3.33 2.55 -8.29
C LEU A 26 -4.32 3.59 -7.74
N GLU A 27 -5.26 4.04 -8.56
CA GLU A 27 -6.30 5.01 -8.20
C GLU A 27 -7.25 4.46 -7.13
N GLN A 28 -7.67 3.20 -7.27
CA GLN A 28 -8.57 2.56 -6.32
C GLN A 28 -7.90 2.43 -4.96
N PHE A 29 -6.64 1.98 -4.95
CA PHE A 29 -5.90 1.81 -3.72
C PHE A 29 -5.56 3.14 -3.05
N ALA A 30 -5.25 4.19 -3.81
CA ALA A 30 -5.03 5.54 -3.26
C ALA A 30 -6.24 6.05 -2.47
N VAL A 31 -7.46 5.82 -2.99
CA VAL A 31 -8.72 6.14 -2.29
C VAL A 31 -8.86 5.32 -1.00
N GLU A 32 -8.62 4.00 -1.06
CA GLU A 32 -8.71 3.12 0.11
C GLU A 32 -7.67 3.44 1.20
N ALA A 33 -6.50 3.94 0.80
CA ALA A 33 -5.42 4.36 1.69
C ALA A 33 -5.56 5.82 2.17
N GLY A 34 -6.44 6.61 1.57
CA GLY A 34 -6.59 8.02 1.91
C GLY A 34 -5.31 8.81 1.63
N VAL A 35 -4.66 8.56 0.50
CA VAL A 35 -3.47 9.26 0.02
C VAL A 35 -3.70 9.80 -1.38
N GLU A 36 -2.96 10.85 -1.74
CA GLU A 36 -2.95 11.33 -3.12
C GLU A 36 -2.35 10.29 -4.06
N LEU A 37 -2.91 10.18 -5.27
CA LEU A 37 -2.46 9.21 -6.28
C LEU A 37 -0.96 9.34 -6.58
N GLU A 38 -0.49 10.57 -6.73
CA GLU A 38 0.91 10.82 -7.03
C GLU A 38 1.82 10.49 -5.84
N ALA A 39 1.35 10.71 -4.60
CA ALA A 39 2.10 10.33 -3.41
C ALA A 39 2.26 8.80 -3.30
N LEU A 40 1.20 8.06 -3.62
CA LEU A 40 1.27 6.59 -3.72
C LEU A 40 2.24 6.15 -4.82
N ARG A 41 2.17 6.78 -6.01
CA ARG A 41 3.08 6.47 -7.12
C ARG A 41 4.54 6.68 -6.74
N GLN A 42 4.84 7.83 -6.13
CA GLN A 42 6.18 8.16 -5.67
C GLN A 42 6.67 7.17 -4.61
N TYR A 43 5.83 6.82 -3.64
CA TYR A 43 6.13 5.80 -2.65
C TYR A 43 6.48 4.46 -3.33
N GLU A 44 5.61 3.93 -4.19
CA GLU A 44 5.82 2.61 -4.82
C GLU A 44 7.04 2.55 -5.76
N LEU A 45 7.46 3.69 -6.31
CA LEU A 45 8.64 3.84 -7.17
C LEU A 45 9.93 4.18 -6.40
N THR A 46 9.86 4.30 -5.06
CA THR A 46 11.03 4.61 -4.23
C THR A 46 12.08 3.51 -4.38
N SER A 47 13.29 3.90 -4.81
CA SER A 47 14.43 2.99 -4.91
C SER A 47 14.97 2.62 -3.52
N PRO A 48 15.69 1.49 -3.36
CA PRO A 48 16.20 1.04 -2.05
C PRO A 48 17.12 2.03 -1.32
N ASP A 49 17.72 2.96 -2.05
CA ASP A 49 18.63 4.02 -1.59
C ASP A 49 17.94 5.37 -1.36
N GLN A 50 16.63 5.44 -1.56
CA GLN A 50 15.84 6.67 -1.40
C GLN A 50 14.99 6.63 -0.13
N ASP A 51 14.89 7.79 0.51
CA ASP A 51 13.92 8.01 1.59
C ASP A 51 12.51 8.14 1.03
N PHE A 52 11.51 7.79 1.84
CA PHE A 52 10.10 7.95 1.52
C PHE A 52 9.33 8.64 2.66
N ASP A 53 8.16 9.17 2.33
CA ASP A 53 7.27 9.79 3.32
C ASP A 53 6.65 8.72 4.25
N LEU A 54 7.00 8.78 5.53
CA LEU A 54 6.52 7.86 6.56
C LEU A 54 5.00 7.94 6.78
N ALA A 55 4.38 9.09 6.54
CA ALA A 55 2.93 9.24 6.65
C ALA A 55 2.20 8.52 5.51
N VAL A 56 2.77 8.54 4.30
CA VAL A 56 2.26 7.75 3.17
C VAL A 56 2.45 6.26 3.44
N ALA A 57 3.62 5.86 3.92
CA ALA A 57 3.93 4.46 4.25
C ALA A 57 2.99 3.88 5.32
N ASP A 58 2.71 4.63 6.41
CA ASP A 58 1.76 4.20 7.45
C ASP A 58 0.35 3.98 6.88
N ARG A 59 -0.14 4.94 6.07
CA ARG A 59 -1.47 4.87 5.47
C ARG A 59 -1.63 3.73 4.47
N VAL A 60 -0.68 3.60 3.54
CA VAL A 60 -0.61 2.48 2.59
C VAL A 60 -0.61 1.16 3.35
N GLY A 61 0.19 1.10 4.40
CA GLY A 61 0.33 -0.08 5.20
C GLY A 61 -0.91 -0.56 5.92
N ARG A 62 -1.56 0.37 6.61
CA ARG A 62 -2.84 0.12 7.28
C ARG A 62 -3.92 -0.28 6.28
N ALA A 63 -3.92 0.31 5.09
CA ALA A 63 -4.85 -0.06 4.03
C ALA A 63 -4.62 -1.48 3.55
N LEU A 64 -3.38 -1.88 3.27
CA LEU A 64 -3.06 -3.26 2.89
C LEU A 64 -3.48 -4.26 3.96
N GLU A 65 -3.12 -4.02 5.22
CA GLU A 65 -3.51 -4.91 6.33
C GLU A 65 -5.04 -5.02 6.48
N ARG A 66 -5.75 -3.90 6.34
CA ARG A 66 -7.22 -3.88 6.37
C ARG A 66 -7.82 -4.68 5.21
N LEU A 67 -7.36 -4.45 3.99
CA LEU A 67 -7.92 -5.02 2.77
C LEU A 67 -7.57 -6.50 2.61
N GLU A 68 -6.40 -6.94 3.06
CA GLU A 68 -6.04 -8.36 3.10
C GLU A 68 -6.86 -9.13 4.13
N ALA A 69 -7.16 -8.51 5.28
CA ALA A 69 -8.03 -9.10 6.29
C ALA A 69 -9.51 -9.06 5.87
N HIS A 70 -9.92 -8.02 5.13
CA HIS A 70 -11.30 -7.77 4.70
C HIS A 70 -11.33 -7.27 3.24
N PRO A 71 -11.23 -8.18 2.25
CA PRO A 71 -11.27 -7.86 0.84
C PRO A 71 -12.48 -6.98 0.45
N PRO A 72 -12.28 -5.85 -0.26
CA PRO A 72 -13.39 -5.06 -0.77
C PRO A 72 -14.04 -5.79 -1.97
N PRO A 73 -15.33 -5.54 -2.27
CA PRO A 73 -16.00 -6.15 -3.43
C PRO A 73 -15.36 -5.81 -4.78
N SER A 74 -14.57 -4.72 -4.84
CA SER A 74 -13.82 -4.27 -6.01
C SER A 74 -12.58 -5.13 -6.30
N GLN A 75 -12.13 -5.98 -5.37
CA GLN A 75 -10.99 -6.87 -5.57
C GLN A 75 -11.28 -7.90 -6.66
N ARG A 76 -10.42 -7.95 -7.67
CA ARG A 76 -10.46 -8.96 -8.74
C ARG A 76 -9.24 -9.86 -8.61
N VAL A 77 -9.45 -11.10 -8.20
CA VAL A 77 -8.40 -12.14 -8.28
C VAL A 77 -8.35 -12.61 -9.73
N VAL A 78 -7.25 -12.34 -10.43
CA VAL A 78 -7.00 -12.91 -11.75
C VAL A 78 -6.60 -14.38 -11.52
N THR A 79 -7.51 -15.30 -11.80
CA THR A 79 -7.28 -16.76 -11.79
C THR A 79 -6.65 -17.23 -13.08
#